data_AF-A0A5J5GGK5-F1
#
_entry.id   AF-A0A5J5GGK5-F1
#
_cell.length_a   1.000
_cell.length_b   1.000
_cell.length_c   1.000
_cell.angle_alpha   90.00
_cell.angle_beta   90.00
_cell.angle_gamma   90.00
#
_symmetry.space_group_name_H-M   'P 1'
#
loop_
_entity.id
_entity.type
_entity.pdbx_description
1 polymer ?
#
loop_
_entity_poly.entity_id
_entity_poly.type
_entity_poly.pdbx_seq_one_letter_code
_entity_poly.pdbx_strand_id
1 'polypeptide(L)'
;MSTYEITENKVRAAYVIPEAMPVFNNPFQDGAFEARYKYNKEGMFAFVSWRWINPFVEWIDNRRCLEVMAGRGILSYALRQKGVDIITTDDFS
;
A
#
# COMPACT_ATOMS: atom_id res chain seq x y z
N MET A 1 0.71 -18.46 25.67
CA MET A 1 0.97 -17.37 24.71
C MET A 1 2.47 -17.25 24.57
N SER A 2 2.97 -17.60 23.39
CA SER A 2 4.41 -17.60 23.10
C SER A 2 4.88 -16.16 22.94
N THR A 3 6.08 -15.84 23.44
CA THR A 3 6.74 -14.54 23.26
C THR A 3 6.88 -14.14 21.79
N TYR A 4 6.76 -15.10 20.85
CA TYR A 4 6.77 -14.88 19.40
C TYR A 4 5.54 -14.12 18.86
N GLU A 5 4.32 -14.36 19.39
CA GLU A 5 3.10 -13.69 18.91
C GLU A 5 3.04 -12.20 19.33
N ILE A 6 3.77 -11.84 20.38
CA ILE A 6 3.83 -10.48 20.93
C ILE A 6 4.84 -9.61 20.14
N THR A 7 5.83 -10.23 19.49
CA THR A 7 6.87 -9.53 18.71
C THR A 7 6.45 -9.20 17.27
N GLU A 8 5.66 -10.04 16.59
CA GLU A 8 5.22 -9.74 15.21
C GLU A 8 4.23 -8.57 15.12
N ASN A 9 3.41 -8.36 16.15
CA ASN A 9 2.46 -7.26 16.21
C ASN A 9 3.09 -5.87 16.46
N LYS A 10 4.41 -5.76 16.63
CA LYS A 10 5.07 -4.54 17.12
C LYS A 10 5.81 -3.67 16.09
N VAL A 11 5.76 -3.96 14.78
CA VAL A 11 6.49 -3.12 13.78
C VAL A 11 5.75 -2.87 12.46
N ARG A 12 4.41 -2.93 12.41
CA ARG A 12 3.68 -2.36 11.24
C ARG A 12 3.42 -0.88 11.51
N ALA A 13 4.32 -0.02 11.04
CA ALA A 13 4.00 1.41 10.93
C ALA A 13 2.70 1.53 10.12
N ALA A 14 1.68 2.19 10.68
CA ALA A 14 0.44 2.43 9.94
C ALA A 14 0.77 3.27 8.70
N TYR A 15 0.46 2.75 7.51
CA TYR A 15 0.66 3.50 6.28
C TYR A 15 -0.28 4.70 6.26
N VAL A 16 0.28 5.89 6.03
CA VAL A 16 -0.53 7.06 5.69
C VAL A 16 -0.75 7.05 4.19
N ILE A 17 -1.99 6.79 3.78
CA ILE A 17 -2.37 6.79 2.36
C ILE A 17 -2.80 8.22 1.98
N PRO A 18 -2.07 8.88 1.06
CA PRO A 18 -2.41 10.23 0.62
C PRO A 18 -3.70 10.25 -0.20
N GLU A 19 -4.35 11.41 -0.27
CA GLU A 19 -5.59 11.57 -1.06
C GLU A 19 -5.33 11.38 -2.56
N ALA A 20 -4.26 11.99 -3.08
CA ALA A 20 -3.91 11.91 -4.49
C ALA A 20 -2.39 11.91 -4.68
N MET A 21 -1.95 11.53 -5.89
CA MET A 21 -0.56 11.68 -6.29
C MET A 21 -0.17 13.16 -6.29
N PRO A 22 1.01 13.53 -5.75
CA PRO A 22 1.53 14.88 -5.92
C PRO A 22 1.64 15.22 -7.41
N VAL A 23 1.27 16.45 -7.75
CA VAL A 23 1.42 16.97 -9.12
C VAL A 23 2.83 17.53 -9.24
N PHE A 24 3.58 17.01 -10.21
CA PHE A 24 4.90 17.50 -10.56
C PHE A 24 4.78 18.26 -11.89
N ASN A 25 5.05 19.55 -11.88
CA ASN A 25 5.03 20.40 -13.08
C ASN A 25 6.30 20.18 -13.92
N ASN A 26 7.43 19.93 -13.26
CA ASN A 26 8.67 19.48 -13.85
C ASN A 26 9.22 18.30 -13.03
N PRO A 27 9.16 17.06 -13.52
CA PRO A 27 9.56 15.88 -12.76
C PRO A 27 11.05 15.87 -12.36
N PHE A 28 11.89 16.64 -13.06
CA PHE A 28 13.33 16.75 -12.76
C PHE A 28 13.64 17.81 -11.69
N GLN A 29 12.76 18.78 -11.49
CA GLN A 29 12.93 19.84 -10.47
C GLN A 29 12.05 19.60 -9.25
N ASP A 30 10.88 18.98 -9.44
CA ASP A 30 9.85 18.84 -8.42
C ASP A 30 9.96 17.53 -7.64
N GLY A 31 11.05 16.77 -7.82
CA GLY A 31 11.40 15.67 -6.93
C GLY A 31 10.68 14.34 -7.21
N ALA A 32 10.13 14.15 -8.42
CA ALA A 32 9.39 12.92 -8.75
C ALA A 32 10.28 11.67 -8.70
N PHE A 33 11.55 11.80 -9.11
CA PHE A 33 12.53 10.71 -9.07
C PHE A 33 12.94 10.38 -7.63
N GLU A 34 13.09 11.39 -6.78
CA GLU A 34 13.41 11.27 -5.36
C GLU A 34 12.26 10.61 -4.61
N ALA A 35 11.01 10.98 -4.92
CA ALA A 35 9.83 10.33 -4.38
C ALA A 35 9.81 8.86 -4.76
N ARG A 36 9.94 8.53 -6.06
CA ARG A 36 10.05 7.15 -6.55
C ARG A 36 11.18 6.38 -5.86
N TYR A 37 12.35 6.98 -5.73
CA TYR A 37 13.51 6.35 -5.11
C TYR A 37 13.27 6.03 -3.63
N LYS A 38 12.61 6.93 -2.89
CA LYS A 38 12.22 6.69 -1.50
C LYS A 38 11.24 5.51 -1.40
N TYR A 39 10.20 5.47 -2.22
CA TYR A 39 9.26 4.34 -2.24
C TYR A 39 9.97 3.02 -2.59
N ASN A 40 10.81 3.03 -3.62
CA ASN A 40 11.56 1.85 -4.03
C ASN A 40 12.48 1.32 -2.92
N LYS A 41 13.15 2.21 -2.17
CA LYS A 41 13.98 1.84 -1.02
C LYS A 41 13.20 1.14 0.08
N GLU A 42 11.95 1.56 0.27
CA GLU A 42 11.05 0.92 1.22
C GLU A 42 10.45 -0.38 0.67
N GLY A 43 10.83 -0.85 -0.52
CA GLY A 43 10.26 -2.05 -1.14
C GLY A 43 8.89 -1.82 -1.78
N MET A 44 8.54 -0.56 -2.04
CA MET A 44 7.28 -0.17 -2.66
C MET A 44 7.53 0.34 -4.08
N PHE A 45 7.03 -0.38 -5.08
CA PHE A 45 7.14 0.08 -6.48
C PHE A 45 5.93 0.93 -6.91
N ALA A 46 4.79 0.75 -6.24
CA ALA A 46 3.55 1.44 -6.54
C ALA A 46 3.26 2.57 -5.55
N PHE A 47 2.73 3.68 -6.07
CA PHE A 47 2.12 4.73 -5.27
C PHE A 47 0.64 4.42 -5.08
N VAL A 48 0.16 4.43 -3.84
CA VAL A 48 -1.25 4.18 -3.50
C VAL A 48 -1.88 5.47 -2.97
N SER A 49 -3.08 5.80 -3.44
CA SER A 49 -3.85 6.96 -2.97
C SER A 49 -5.35 6.69 -2.93
N TRP A 50 -6.07 7.41 -2.07
CA TRP A 50 -7.52 7.24 -1.94
C TRP A 50 -8.29 7.58 -3.20
N ARG A 51 -7.86 8.59 -3.96
CA ARG A 51 -8.45 8.97 -5.25
C ARG A 51 -8.50 7.79 -6.23
N TRP A 52 -7.52 6.89 -6.17
CA TRP A 52 -7.51 5.68 -7.00
C TRP A 52 -8.18 4.49 -6.30
N ILE A 53 -7.97 4.32 -4.99
CA ILE A 53 -8.54 3.19 -4.23
C ILE A 53 -10.07 3.23 -4.17
N ASN A 54 -10.68 4.40 -3.97
CA ASN A 54 -12.14 4.49 -3.80
C ASN A 54 -12.92 3.92 -5.00
N PRO A 55 -12.70 4.37 -6.26
CA PRO A 55 -13.38 3.77 -7.41
C PRO A 55 -12.95 2.32 -7.65
N PHE A 56 -11.74 1.95 -7.25
CA PHE A 56 -11.27 0.57 -7.39
C PHE A 56 -12.01 -0.38 -6.44
N VAL A 57 -12.30 0.05 -5.21
CA VAL A 57 -13.11 -0.71 -4.24
C VAL A 57 -14.54 -0.86 -4.76
N GLU A 58 -15.14 0.19 -5.32
CA GLU A 58 -16.46 0.11 -5.95
C GLU A 58 -16.47 -0.90 -7.11
N TRP A 59 -15.40 -0.90 -7.91
CA TRP A 59 -15.24 -1.89 -8.97
C TRP A 59 -15.11 -3.30 -8.38
N ILE A 60 -14.25 -3.52 -7.38
CA ILE A 60 -14.06 -4.83 -6.71
C ILE A 60 -15.39 -5.36 -6.16
N ASP A 61 -16.22 -4.49 -5.57
CA ASP A 61 -17.48 -4.83 -4.91
C ASP A 61 -17.28 -5.93 -3.83
N ASN A 62 -18.07 -7.00 -3.83
CA ASN A 62 -18.05 -8.04 -2.80
C ASN A 62 -17.14 -9.23 -3.16
N ARG A 63 -16.25 -9.05 -4.14
CA ARG A 63 -15.38 -10.14 -4.61
C ARG A 63 -14.22 -10.33 -3.65
N ARG A 64 -13.92 -11.61 -3.36
CA ARG A 64 -12.71 -11.99 -2.66
C ARG A 64 -11.50 -11.87 -3.58
N CYS A 65 -10.48 -11.15 -3.15
CA CYS A 65 -9.30 -10.84 -3.95
C CYS A 65 -8.05 -11.58 -3.43
N LEU A 66 -7.15 -11.90 -4.35
CA LEU A 66 -5.78 -12.29 -4.07
C LEU A 66 -4.85 -11.21 -4.65
N GLU A 67 -4.10 -10.53 -3.80
CA GLU A 67 -3.01 -9.66 -4.23
C GLU A 67 -1.76 -10.50 -4.47
N VAL A 68 -1.28 -10.51 -5.71
CA VAL A 68 -0.04 -11.18 -6.11
C VAL A 68 1.09 -10.16 -6.09
N MET A 69 2.21 -10.49 -5.42
CA MET A 69 3.36 -9.60 -5.20
C MET A 69 2.99 -8.34 -4.39
N ALA A 70 2.45 -8.54 -3.19
CA ALA A 70 1.98 -7.44 -2.34
C ALA A 70 3.14 -6.57 -1.79
N GLY A 71 4.36 -7.09 -1.79
CA GLY A 71 5.57 -6.43 -1.29
C GLY A 71 5.40 -6.03 0.17
N ARG A 72 5.38 -4.73 0.43
CA ARG A 72 5.11 -4.14 1.75
C ARG A 72 3.64 -4.14 2.18
N GLY A 73 2.73 -4.54 1.29
CA GLY A 73 1.30 -4.69 1.55
C GLY A 73 0.53 -3.39 1.69
N ILE A 74 1.03 -2.25 1.18
CA ILE A 74 0.33 -0.96 1.30
C ILE A 74 -1.04 -0.96 0.60
N LEU A 75 -1.16 -1.66 -0.54
CA LEU A 75 -2.41 -1.76 -1.29
C LEU A 75 -3.41 -2.60 -0.52
N SER A 76 -3.03 -3.81 -0.09
CA SER A 76 -3.85 -4.62 0.80
C SER A 76 -4.24 -3.91 2.09
N TYR A 77 -3.34 -3.13 2.69
CA TYR A 77 -3.67 -2.31 3.85
C TYR A 77 -4.80 -1.31 3.51
N ALA A 78 -4.70 -0.59 2.40
CA ALA A 78 -5.72 0.33 1.90
C ALA A 78 -7.07 -0.35 1.69
N LEU A 79 -7.08 -1.50 1.02
CA LEU A 79 -8.28 -2.25 0.66
C LEU A 79 -8.96 -2.83 1.90
N ARG A 80 -8.18 -3.36 2.86
CA ARG A 80 -8.71 -3.82 4.15
C ARG A 80 -9.35 -2.71 4.96
N GLN A 81 -8.79 -1.49 4.94
CA GLN A 81 -9.43 -0.33 5.57
C GLN A 81 -10.79 0.04 4.95
N LYS A 82 -11.05 -0.38 3.72
CA LYS A 82 -12.33 -0.22 3.02
C LYS A 82 -13.23 -1.46 3.11
N GLY A 83 -12.82 -2.48 3.85
CA GLY A 83 -13.61 -3.70 4.08
C GLY A 83 -13.50 -4.78 3.00
N VAL A 84 -12.56 -4.65 2.05
CA VAL A 84 -12.36 -5.67 1.01
C VAL A 84 -11.78 -6.95 1.61
N ASP A 85 -12.38 -8.10 1.28
CA ASP A 85 -11.84 -9.42 1.60
C ASP A 85 -10.67 -9.74 0.65
N ILE A 86 -9.44 -9.48 1.13
CA ILE A 86 -8.21 -9.65 0.37
C ILE A 86 -7.16 -10.49 1.11
N ILE A 87 -6.67 -11.50 0.40
CA ILE A 87 -5.52 -12.32 0.77
C ILE A 87 -4.30 -11.83 0.01
N THR A 88 -3.13 -11.84 0.63
CA THR A 88 -1.86 -11.49 -0.03
C THR A 88 -1.03 -12.74 -0.24
N THR A 89 -0.32 -12.84 -1.37
CA THR A 89 0.61 -13.96 -1.64
C THR A 89 1.88 -13.90 -0.81
N ASP A 90 2.25 -12.69 -0.41
CA ASP A 90 3.39 -12.33 0.40
C ASP A 90 2.95 -11.19 1.30
N ASP A 91 3.47 -11.11 2.52
CA ASP A 91 3.19 -10.00 3.42
C ASP A 91 4.47 -9.31 3.88
N PHE A 92 5.60 -9.73 3.31
CA PHE A 92 6.97 -9.31 3.61
C PHE A 92 7.93 -9.72 2.48
N SER A 93 8.05 -8.90 1.43
CA SER A 93 9.40 -8.76 0.86
C SER A 93 10.32 -8.08 1.87
#